data_AF-A0A2M8YAS6-F1
#
_entry.id   AF-A0A2M8YAS6-F1
#
_cell.length_a   1.000
_cell.length_b   1.000
_cell.length_c   1.000
_cell.angle_alpha   90.00
_cell.angle_beta   90.00
_cell.angle_gamma   90.00
#
_symmetry.space_group_name_H-M   'P 1'
#
loop_
_entity.id
_entity.type
_entity.pdbx_description
1 polymer ?
#
loop_
_entity_poly.entity_id
_entity_poly.type
_entity_poly.pdbx_seq_one_letter_code
_entity_poly.pdbx_strand_id
1 'polypeptide(L)'
;MRAGRCAFLACALLAPAPGVLAQALADPTRPPDAAPVQGSAASAGVARPQLQSVLISNQPGGRRLAVIDGRSVRAGDKLGGAVVVAIGETSVTLRRGKTLETLRLYPKTVDANDAMHVRRKQVHVTQ
;
A
#
# COMPACT_ATOMS: atom_id res chain seq x y z
N MET A 1 30.63 -91.09 -12.87
CA MET A 1 30.53 -89.96 -13.81
C MET A 1 29.51 -88.95 -13.26
N ARG A 2 29.94 -87.69 -13.15
CA ARG A 2 29.17 -86.43 -13.13
C ARG A 2 28.21 -86.16 -11.95
N ALA A 3 28.77 -85.46 -10.96
CA ALA A 3 28.05 -84.68 -9.96
C ALA A 3 27.27 -83.52 -10.61
N GLY A 4 25.95 -83.49 -10.42
CA GLY A 4 25.08 -82.38 -10.82
C GLY A 4 25.07 -81.30 -9.74
N ARG A 5 26.05 -80.38 -9.80
CA ARG A 5 26.04 -79.14 -9.02
C ARG A 5 25.10 -78.15 -9.69
N CYS A 6 23.82 -78.17 -9.34
CA CYS A 6 22.82 -77.21 -9.85
C CYS A 6 21.98 -76.65 -8.71
N ALA A 7 22.54 -75.76 -7.89
CA ALA A 7 21.73 -74.90 -7.01
C ALA A 7 22.50 -73.69 -6.46
N PHE A 8 23.43 -73.10 -7.20
CA PHE A 8 24.02 -71.82 -6.80
C PHE A 8 24.31 -71.01 -8.06
N LEU A 9 23.38 -70.13 -8.45
CA LEU A 9 23.60 -68.91 -9.25
C LEU A 9 22.24 -68.33 -9.69
N ALA A 10 21.43 -67.92 -8.72
CA ALA A 10 20.26 -67.08 -8.98
C ALA A 10 20.27 -65.89 -8.01
N CYS A 11 21.39 -65.18 -7.94
CA CYS A 11 21.51 -63.98 -7.12
C CYS A 11 22.59 -63.06 -7.68
N ALA A 12 22.45 -62.63 -8.93
CA ALA A 12 23.27 -61.55 -9.46
C ALA A 12 22.47 -60.84 -10.55
N LEU A 13 22.49 -59.51 -10.51
CA LEU A 13 21.77 -58.54 -11.35
C LEU A 13 20.40 -58.08 -10.84
N LEU A 14 20.38 -57.52 -9.64
CA LEU A 14 19.52 -56.36 -9.36
C LEU A 14 20.42 -55.14 -9.15
N ALA A 15 20.71 -54.42 -10.23
CA ALA A 15 21.48 -53.18 -10.17
C ALA A 15 20.56 -52.05 -9.67
N PRO A 16 20.90 -51.32 -8.59
CA PRO A 16 20.15 -50.14 -8.19
C PRO A 16 20.42 -49.01 -9.19
N ALA A 17 19.38 -48.52 -9.85
CA ALA A 17 19.47 -47.33 -10.69
C ALA A 17 19.75 -46.10 -9.80
N PRO A 18 20.66 -45.19 -10.18
CA PRO A 18 20.85 -43.95 -9.44
C PRO A 18 19.58 -43.10 -9.52
N GLY A 19 19.09 -42.67 -8.34
CA GLY A 19 17.91 -41.82 -8.24
C GLY A 19 18.11 -40.53 -9.04
N VAL A 20 17.11 -40.18 -9.85
CA VAL A 20 17.03 -38.88 -10.51
C VAL A 20 16.67 -37.85 -9.45
N LEU A 21 17.60 -36.93 -9.16
CA LEU A 21 17.36 -35.79 -8.29
C LEU A 21 16.61 -34.74 -9.14
N ALA A 22 15.32 -34.55 -8.88
CA ALA A 22 14.57 -33.46 -9.47
C ALA A 22 15.16 -32.12 -8.97
N GLN A 23 15.77 -31.37 -9.88
CA GLN A 23 16.31 -30.04 -9.57
C GLN A 23 15.13 -29.11 -9.32
N ALA A 24 15.01 -28.60 -8.09
CA ALA A 24 14.00 -27.60 -7.74
C ALA A 24 14.23 -26.34 -8.58
N LEU A 25 13.34 -26.10 -9.54
CA LEU A 25 13.38 -24.91 -10.39
C LEU A 25 12.95 -23.70 -9.56
N ALA A 26 13.87 -22.79 -9.28
CA ALA A 26 13.57 -21.56 -8.55
C ALA A 26 12.62 -20.69 -9.40
N ASP A 27 11.51 -20.25 -8.81
CA ASP A 27 10.52 -19.43 -9.49
C ASP A 27 11.08 -18.02 -9.77
N PRO A 28 11.28 -17.63 -11.04
CA PRO A 28 11.81 -16.31 -11.39
C PRO A 28 10.81 -15.18 -11.15
N THR A 29 9.54 -15.50 -10.84
CA THR A 29 8.51 -14.52 -10.46
C THR A 29 8.43 -14.30 -8.96
N ARG A 30 9.27 -14.96 -8.15
CA ARG A 30 9.33 -14.69 -6.71
C ARG A 30 9.67 -13.20 -6.51
N PRO A 31 8.74 -12.38 -5.99
CA PRO A 31 9.04 -10.99 -5.68
C PRO A 31 10.14 -10.97 -4.61
N PRO A 32 11.00 -9.93 -4.58
CA PRO A 32 11.94 -9.76 -3.48
C PRO A 32 11.16 -9.80 -2.16
N ASP A 33 11.73 -10.45 -1.14
CA ASP A 33 11.12 -10.50 0.20
C ASP A 33 10.74 -9.07 0.60
N ALA A 34 9.46 -8.76 0.49
CA ALA A 34 8.97 -7.43 0.73
C ALA A 34 9.18 -7.19 2.22
N ALA A 35 10.15 -6.31 2.55
CA ALA A 35 10.22 -5.74 3.88
C ALA A 35 8.80 -5.29 4.24
N PRO A 36 8.28 -5.61 5.44
CA PRO A 36 6.93 -5.26 5.81
C PRO A 36 6.77 -3.77 5.55
N VAL A 37 5.96 -3.43 4.55
CA VAL A 37 5.53 -2.06 4.32
C VAL A 37 4.73 -1.76 5.59
N GLN A 38 5.40 -1.11 6.55
CA GLN A 38 4.70 -0.39 7.59
C GLN A 38 3.91 0.67 6.82
N GLY A 39 2.66 0.33 6.48
CA GLY A 39 1.74 1.25 5.85
C GLY A 39 1.83 2.51 6.69
N SER A 40 2.30 3.60 6.07
CA SER A 40 2.74 4.82 6.73
C SER A 40 1.79 5.15 7.87
N ALA A 41 2.16 4.74 9.07
CA ALA A 41 1.45 5.09 10.28
C ALA A 41 1.88 6.53 10.50
N ALA A 42 1.18 7.44 9.83
CA ALA A 42 1.31 8.87 10.01
C ALA A 42 1.38 9.12 11.52
N SER A 43 2.49 9.73 11.94
CA SER A 43 2.92 9.86 13.33
C SER A 43 1.76 10.17 14.27
N ALA A 44 1.76 9.49 15.42
CA ALA A 44 0.86 9.73 16.55
C ALA A 44 1.06 11.13 17.15
N GLY A 45 0.63 12.15 16.42
CA GLY A 45 0.19 13.45 16.92
C GLY A 45 -1.20 13.68 16.36
N VAL A 46 -2.12 14.23 17.17
CA VAL A 46 -3.57 14.44 16.87
C VAL A 46 -3.89 14.23 15.39
N ALA A 47 -4.22 13.00 15.02
CA ALA A 47 -4.23 12.57 13.63
C ALA A 47 -5.26 13.39 12.86
N ARG A 48 -4.78 14.32 12.02
CA ARG A 48 -5.67 15.06 11.12
C ARG A 48 -6.19 14.06 10.09
N PRO A 49 -7.49 14.10 9.77
CA PRO A 49 -8.05 13.17 8.80
C PRO A 49 -7.33 13.32 7.47
N GLN A 50 -6.88 12.20 6.89
CA GLN A 50 -6.13 12.19 5.64
C GLN A 50 -6.94 11.55 4.51
N LEU A 51 -6.95 12.23 3.36
CA LEU A 51 -7.55 11.71 2.15
C LEU A 51 -6.59 10.70 1.51
N GLN A 52 -7.06 9.46 1.37
CA GLN A 52 -6.25 8.34 0.86
C GLN A 52 -6.59 8.00 -0.59
N SER A 53 -7.87 8.12 -0.98
CA SER A 53 -8.28 7.90 -2.37
C SER A 53 -9.59 8.60 -2.71
N VAL A 54 -9.80 8.81 -4.00
CA VAL A 54 -11.07 9.29 -4.56
C VAL A 54 -11.44 8.39 -5.73
N LEU A 55 -12.70 7.96 -5.77
CA LEU A 55 -13.31 7.30 -6.91
C LEU A 55 -14.37 8.22 -7.52
N ILE A 56 -14.21 8.51 -8.81
CA ILE A 56 -15.17 9.25 -9.61
C ILE A 56 -15.62 8.36 -10.76
N SER A 57 -16.93 8.14 -10.87
CA SER A 57 -17.51 7.54 -12.07
C SER A 57 -17.88 8.62 -13.09
N ASN A 58 -17.49 8.39 -14.34
CA ASN A 58 -17.72 9.31 -15.46
C ASN A 58 -19.08 9.06 -16.14
N GLN A 59 -19.88 8.13 -15.64
CA GLN A 59 -21.20 7.84 -16.20
C GLN A 59 -22.20 8.96 -15.84
N PRO A 60 -23.25 9.20 -16.66
CA PRO A 60 -24.34 10.09 -16.28
C PRO A 60 -24.98 9.62 -14.96
N GLY A 61 -25.08 10.51 -13.96
CA GLY A 61 -25.49 10.13 -12.59
C GLY A 61 -24.41 9.41 -11.78
N GLY A 62 -23.16 9.48 -12.24
CA GLY A 62 -22.00 8.81 -11.68
C GLY A 62 -21.77 9.10 -10.20
N ARG A 63 -21.24 8.09 -9.51
CA ARG A 63 -20.99 8.11 -8.08
C ARG A 63 -19.63 8.72 -7.76
N ARG A 64 -19.59 9.58 -6.74
CA ARG A 64 -18.35 10.06 -6.14
C ARG A 64 -18.19 9.48 -4.74
N LEU A 65 -17.02 8.95 -4.46
CA LEU A 65 -16.68 8.34 -3.18
C LEU A 65 -15.24 8.70 -2.82
N ALA A 66 -14.98 8.94 -1.55
CA ALA A 66 -13.64 9.19 -1.05
C ALA A 66 -13.33 8.25 0.11
N VAL A 67 -12.07 7.87 0.26
CA VAL A 67 -11.59 7.11 1.43
C VAL A 67 -10.79 8.06 2.31
N ILE A 68 -11.27 8.28 3.53
CA ILE A 68 -10.63 9.13 4.55
C ILE A 68 -10.36 8.27 5.77
N ASP A 69 -9.10 8.16 6.18
CA ASP A 69 -8.66 7.29 7.29
C ASP A 69 -9.20 5.85 7.19
N GLY A 70 -9.21 5.27 5.98
CA GLY A 70 -9.75 3.93 5.72
C GLY A 70 -11.27 3.84 5.65
N ARG A 71 -12.01 4.94 5.84
CA ARG A 71 -13.47 4.97 5.76
C ARG A 71 -13.96 5.56 4.44
N SER A 72 -14.83 4.82 3.77
CA SER A 72 -15.53 5.28 2.57
C SER A 72 -16.63 6.29 2.91
N VAL A 73 -16.61 7.46 2.28
CA VAL A 73 -17.56 8.56 2.50
C VAL A 73 -18.05 9.17 1.18
N ARG A 74 -19.23 9.79 1.23
CA ARG A 74 -19.92 10.49 0.14
C ARG A 74 -20.27 11.91 0.55
N ALA A 75 -20.64 12.74 -0.43
CA ALA A 75 -21.20 14.05 -0.13
C ALA A 75 -22.47 13.91 0.75
N GLY A 76 -22.54 14.69 1.83
CA GLY A 76 -23.56 14.61 2.86
C GLY A 76 -23.19 13.74 4.06
N ASP A 77 -22.22 12.83 3.93
CA ASP A 77 -21.83 11.95 5.04
C ASP A 77 -21.12 12.72 6.15
N LYS A 78 -21.27 12.22 7.38
CA LYS A 78 -20.58 12.74 8.56
C LYS A 78 -19.30 11.96 8.83
N LEU A 79 -18.20 12.67 8.97
CA LEU A 79 -16.90 12.14 9.41
C LEU A 79 -16.50 12.84 10.71
N GLY A 80 -16.71 12.15 11.83
CA GLY A 80 -16.54 12.73 13.17
C GLY A 80 -17.47 13.94 13.36
N GLY A 81 -16.89 15.11 13.61
CA GLY A 81 -17.61 16.38 13.77
C GLY A 81 -17.78 17.21 12.49
N ALA A 82 -17.40 16.69 11.32
CA ALA A 82 -17.49 17.39 10.05
C ALA A 82 -18.45 16.69 9.07
N VAL A 83 -19.02 17.45 8.14
CA VAL A 83 -19.87 16.96 7.05
C VAL A 83 -19.13 17.10 5.73
N VAL A 84 -19.12 16.06 4.91
CA VAL A 84 -18.57 16.12 3.55
C VAL A 84 -19.48 16.99 2.68
N VAL A 85 -18.97 18.10 2.19
CA VAL A 85 -19.74 19.02 1.34
C VAL A 85 -19.54 18.70 -0.13
N ALA A 86 -18.30 18.41 -0.53
CA ALA A 86 -17.95 18.16 -1.91
C ALA A 86 -16.79 17.16 -2.01
N ILE A 87 -16.85 16.31 -3.03
CA ILE A 87 -15.77 15.40 -3.44
C ILE A 87 -15.36 15.81 -4.85
N GLY A 88 -14.13 16.31 -4.97
CA GLY A 88 -13.45 16.61 -6.23
C GLY A 88 -12.42 15.53 -6.57
N GLU A 89 -11.74 15.68 -7.70
CA GLU A 89 -10.84 14.67 -8.26
C GLU A 89 -9.65 14.32 -7.35
N THR A 90 -9.05 15.34 -6.73
CA THR A 90 -7.87 15.19 -5.87
C THR A 90 -8.08 15.80 -4.49
N SER A 91 -9.31 16.18 -4.16
CA SER A 91 -9.62 16.87 -2.91
C SER A 91 -11.04 16.62 -2.40
N VAL A 92 -11.22 16.76 -1.09
CA VAL A 92 -12.51 16.66 -0.41
C VAL A 92 -12.68 17.86 0.50
N THR A 93 -13.83 18.52 0.41
CA THR A 93 -14.16 19.65 1.29
C THR A 93 -15.09 19.18 2.39
N LEU A 94 -14.66 19.39 3.63
CA LEU A 94 -15.37 19.12 4.86
C LEU A 94 -15.85 20.42 5.48
N ARG A 95 -17.05 20.42 6.07
CA ARG A 95 -17.58 21.53 6.86
C ARG A 95 -17.67 21.12 8.32
N ARG A 96 -17.01 21.88 9.20
CA ARG A 96 -17.07 21.75 10.65
C ARG A 96 -17.65 23.03 11.24
N GLY A 97 -18.95 23.02 11.53
CA GLY A 97 -19.66 24.22 11.94
C GLY A 97 -19.63 25.29 10.83
N LYS A 98 -18.98 26.43 11.11
CA LYS A 98 -18.81 27.56 10.17
C LYS A 98 -17.53 27.49 9.33
N THR A 99 -16.63 26.56 9.64
CA THR A 99 -15.33 26.46 8.96
C THR A 99 -15.38 25.41 7.85
N LEU A 100 -14.76 25.72 6.72
CA LEU A 100 -14.50 24.78 5.64
C LEU A 100 -13.03 24.34 5.68
N GLU A 101 -12.82 23.03 5.57
CA GLU A 101 -11.51 22.38 5.55
C GLU A 101 -11.40 21.57 4.25
N THR A 102 -10.28 21.70 3.54
CA THR A 102 -10.05 20.94 2.31
C THR A 102 -8.92 19.95 2.53
N LEU A 103 -9.25 18.66 2.46
CA LEU A 103 -8.29 17.58 2.43
C LEU A 103 -7.82 17.36 0.99
N ARG A 104 -6.52 17.20 0.80
CA ARG A 104 -5.89 16.96 -0.51
C ARG A 104 -5.27 15.59 -0.51
N LEU A 105 -5.40 14.90 -1.64
CA LEU A 105 -4.82 13.58 -1.85
C LEU A 105 -3.29 13.66 -1.90
N TYR A 106 -2.79 14.73 -2.49
CA TYR A 106 -1.36 15.00 -2.59
C TYR A 106 -1.00 16.18 -1.69
N PRO A 107 -0.01 16.02 -0.78
CA PRO A 107 0.47 17.14 0.01
C PRO A 107 1.09 18.17 -0.94
N LYS A 108 0.78 19.45 -0.72
CA LYS A 108 1.55 20.51 -1.37
C LYS A 108 2.94 20.50 -0.73
N THR A 109 3.97 20.26 -1.53
CA THR A 109 5.33 20.58 -1.09
C THR A 109 5.34 22.06 -0.79
N VAL A 110 5.44 22.43 0.50
CA VAL A 110 5.75 23.80 0.86
C VAL A 110 7.18 23.99 0.36
N ASP A 111 7.33 24.74 -0.72
CA ASP A 111 8.66 25.07 -1.22
C ASP A 111 9.41 25.74 -0.07
N ALA A 112 10.60 25.23 0.28
CA ALA A 112 11.41 25.74 1.37
C ALA A 112 11.71 27.26 1.24
N ASN A 113 11.55 27.80 0.02
CA ASN A 113 11.67 29.21 -0.30
C ASN A 113 10.56 30.09 0.32
N ASP A 114 9.36 29.57 0.55
CA ASP A 114 8.26 30.32 1.20
C ASP A 114 8.49 30.44 2.72
N ALA A 115 9.05 29.40 3.34
CA ALA A 115 9.41 29.42 4.76
C ALA A 115 10.55 30.42 5.07
N MET A 116 11.46 30.66 4.13
CA MET A 116 12.56 31.62 4.28
C MET A 116 12.09 33.08 4.18
N HIS A 117 11.10 33.39 3.34
CA HIS A 117 10.59 34.77 3.15
C HIS A 117 9.83 35.30 4.37
N VAL A 118 9.16 34.42 5.13
CA VAL A 118 8.48 34.80 6.38
C VAL A 118 9.49 35.19 7.46
N ARG A 119 10.61 34.46 7.56
CA ARG A 119 11.68 34.75 8.54
C ARG A 119 12.37 36.08 8.26
N ARG A 120 12.59 36.44 6.99
CA ARG A 120 13.28 37.70 6.61
C ARG A 120 12.49 38.95 6.95
N LYS A 121 11.15 38.92 6.89
CA LYS A 121 10.33 40.08 7.27
C LYS A 121 10.28 40.34 8.77
N GLN A 122 10.49 39.33 9.61
CA GLN A 122 10.45 39.51 11.08
C GLN A 122 11.72 40.14 11.66
N VAL A 123 12.86 40.09 10.96
CA VAL A 123 14.13 40.61 11.50
C VAL A 123 14.24 42.14 11.40
N HIS A 124 13.45 42.79 10.53
CA HIS A 124 13.52 44.24 10.31
C HIS A 124 12.57 45.09 11.19
N VAL A 125 11.81 44.48 12.11
CA VAL A 125 10.83 45.20 12.96
C VAL A 125 11.37 45.43 14.38
N THR A 126 12.67 45.24 14.61
CA THR A 126 13.30 45.55 15.90
C THR A 126 14.66 46.18 15.67
N GLN A 127 14.66 47.48 15.37
CA GLN A 127 15.67 48.44 15.81
C GLN A 127 15.02 49.80 15.98
#